data_AF-A0A975D488-F1
#
_entry.id   AF-A0A975D488-F1
#
_cell.length_a   1.000
_cell.length_b   1.000
_cell.length_c   1.000
_cell.angle_alpha   90.00
_cell.angle_beta   90.00
_cell.angle_gamma   90.00
#
_symmetry.space_group_name_H-M   'P 1'
#
loop_
_entity.id
_entity.type
_entity.pdbx_description
1 polymer ?
#
loop_
_entity_poly.entity_id
_entity_poly.type
_entity_poly.pdbx_seq_one_letter_code
_entity_poly.pdbx_strand_id
1 'polypeptide(L)'
;MRHSNIIAAGPERDRALEMMEQVLAIMVAHHDDEGAIALQAIMERTMGTHADPEQDGEIWDMIETLPHFTERVLYLHRLNGLTISQIARRLGLNRKEVAERLSLDLQLVRGAP
;
A
#
# COMPACT_ATOMS: atom_id res chain seq x y z
N MET A 1 0.73 -11.19 -31.29
CA MET A 1 1.50 -11.61 -30.10
C MET A 1 1.97 -10.35 -29.37
N ARG A 2 1.34 -9.98 -28.25
CA ARG A 2 1.84 -8.91 -27.39
C ARG A 2 3.00 -9.49 -26.60
N HIS A 3 4.20 -8.95 -26.77
CA HIS A 3 5.32 -9.27 -25.90
C HIS A 3 5.01 -8.73 -24.51
N SER A 4 4.57 -9.61 -23.62
CA SER A 4 4.57 -9.36 -22.18
C SER A 4 6.04 -9.21 -21.76
N ASN A 5 6.58 -8.00 -21.87
CA ASN A 5 7.80 -7.62 -21.17
C ASN A 5 7.44 -7.54 -19.68
N ILE A 6 7.39 -8.71 -19.04
CA ILE A 6 7.58 -8.78 -17.60
C ILE A 6 9.06 -8.43 -17.41
N ILE A 7 9.35 -7.14 -17.24
CA ILE A 7 10.63 -6.71 -16.69
C ILE A 7 10.75 -7.46 -15.37
N ALA A 8 11.65 -8.45 -15.32
CA ALA A 8 12.02 -9.08 -14.08
C ALA A 8 12.27 -7.95 -13.07
N ALA A 9 11.51 -7.92 -11.97
CA ALA A 9 11.53 -6.81 -11.03
C ALA A 9 12.95 -6.66 -10.46
N GLY A 10 13.74 -5.75 -11.05
CA GLY A 10 15.11 -5.51 -10.64
C GLY A 10 15.17 -4.68 -9.36
N PRO A 11 16.34 -4.63 -8.70
CA PRO A 11 16.54 -3.84 -7.48
C PRO A 11 16.21 -2.35 -7.66
N GLU A 12 16.37 -1.82 -8.88
CA GLU A 12 16.02 -0.43 -9.22
C GLU A 12 14.51 -0.17 -9.16
N ARG A 13 13.68 -1.13 -9.61
CA ARG A 13 12.22 -1.01 -9.54
C ARG A 13 11.74 -1.03 -8.09
N ASP A 14 12.29 -1.93 -7.27
CA ASP A 14 11.98 -1.99 -5.86
C ASP A 14 12.37 -0.70 -5.14
N ARG A 15 13.55 -0.15 -5.47
CA ARG A 15 14.00 1.11 -4.90
C ARG A 15 13.12 2.30 -5.30
N ALA A 16 12.69 2.35 -6.56
CA ALA A 16 11.76 3.37 -7.03
C ALA A 16 10.43 3.28 -6.29
N LEU A 17 9.89 2.08 -6.09
CA LEU A 17 8.66 1.88 -5.32
C LEU A 17 8.84 2.32 -3.86
N GLU A 18 9.94 1.98 -3.20
CA GLU A 18 10.24 2.48 -1.85
C GLU A 18 10.21 4.02 -1.77
N MET A 19 10.81 4.71 -2.74
CA MET A 19 10.79 6.17 -2.78
C MET A 19 9.37 6.71 -3.02
N MET A 20 8.60 6.08 -3.90
CA MET A 20 7.22 6.49 -4.17
C MET A 20 6.31 6.31 -2.95
N GLU A 21 6.47 5.23 -2.19
CA GLU A 21 5.71 5.01 -0.93
C GLU A 21 6.00 6.10 0.11
N GLN A 22 7.26 6.53 0.20
CA GLN A 22 7.65 7.62 1.10
C GLN A 22 7.07 8.96 0.65
N VAL A 23 7.07 9.23 -0.66
CA VAL A 23 6.44 10.44 -1.22
C VAL A 23 4.94 10.42 -0.99
N LEU A 24 4.27 9.29 -1.20
CA LEU A 24 2.84 9.12 -0.94
C LEU A 24 2.50 9.46 0.52
N ALA A 25 3.26 8.92 1.47
CA ALA A 25 3.06 9.21 2.89
C ALA A 25 3.19 10.71 3.22
N ILE A 26 4.12 11.42 2.55
CA ILE A 26 4.30 12.87 2.71
C ILE A 26 3.11 13.64 2.12
N MET A 27 2.65 13.26 0.92
CA MET A 27 1.50 13.90 0.25
C MET A 27 0.23 13.81 1.12
N VAL A 28 -0.07 12.62 1.63
CA VAL A 28 -1.22 12.40 2.53
C VAL A 28 -1.10 13.22 3.81
N ALA A 29 0.10 13.29 4.40
CA ALA A 29 0.33 14.10 5.61
C ALA A 29 0.16 15.62 5.36
N HIS A 30 0.27 16.07 4.11
CA HIS A 30 0.10 17.48 3.70
C HIS A 30 -1.24 17.75 3.00
N HIS A 31 -2.17 16.78 2.99
CA HIS A 31 -3.48 16.89 2.33
C HIS A 31 -3.40 17.18 0.83
N ASP A 32 -2.36 16.68 0.15
CA ASP A 32 -2.27 16.68 -1.32
C ASP A 32 -2.95 15.43 -1.89
N ASP A 33 -4.28 15.42 -1.81
CA ASP A 33 -5.08 14.24 -2.15
C ASP A 33 -4.99 13.89 -3.65
N GLU A 34 -4.97 14.91 -4.53
CA GLU A 34 -4.87 14.70 -5.97
C GLU A 34 -3.52 14.09 -6.36
N GLY A 35 -2.42 14.60 -5.80
CA GLY A 35 -1.09 14.04 -5.97
C GLY A 35 -0.97 12.62 -5.43
N ALA A 36 -1.53 12.37 -4.24
CA ALA A 36 -1.54 11.06 -3.60
C ALA A 36 -2.28 10.02 -4.45
N ILE A 37 -3.49 10.33 -4.92
CA ILE A 37 -4.29 9.45 -5.79
C ILE A 37 -3.54 9.13 -7.09
N ALA A 38 -2.95 10.14 -7.73
CA ALA A 38 -2.21 9.94 -8.97
C ALA A 38 -0.99 9.03 -8.76
N LEU A 39 -0.23 9.24 -7.68
CA LEU A 39 0.95 8.44 -7.35
C LEU A 39 0.59 7.00 -6.98
N GLN A 40 -0.47 6.80 -6.21
CA GLN A 40 -0.98 5.48 -5.86
C GLN A 40 -1.36 4.68 -7.12
N ALA A 41 -2.11 5.29 -8.05
CA ALA A 41 -2.47 4.65 -9.31
C ALA A 41 -1.24 4.29 -10.17
N ILE A 42 -0.19 5.11 -10.15
CA ILE A 42 1.09 4.79 -10.84
C ILE A 42 1.76 3.57 -10.19
N MET A 43 1.83 3.54 -8.86
CA MET A 43 2.44 2.42 -8.12
C MET A 43 1.68 1.12 -8.37
N GLU A 44 0.35 1.14 -8.34
CA GLU A 44 -0.48 -0.05 -8.58
C GLU A 44 -0.26 -0.65 -9.97
N ARG A 45 -0.25 0.19 -11.02
CA ARG A 45 0.11 -0.25 -12.38
C ARG A 45 1.52 -0.81 -12.46
N THR A 46 2.45 -0.22 -11.70
CA THR A 46 3.85 -0.64 -11.70
C THR A 46 4.02 -1.97 -10.97
N MET A 47 3.28 -2.22 -9.89
CA MET A 47 3.37 -3.44 -9.11
C MET A 47 2.67 -4.61 -9.80
N GLY A 48 1.54 -4.35 -10.45
CA GLY A 48 0.60 -5.40 -10.87
C GLY A 48 -0.18 -5.93 -9.66
N THR A 49 -1.44 -6.29 -9.90
CA THR A 49 -2.29 -6.95 -8.89
C THR A 49 -2.14 -8.46 -9.00
N HIS A 50 -1.96 -9.12 -7.86
CA HIS A 50 -1.85 -10.58 -7.75
C HIS A 50 -3.13 -11.24 -7.21
N ALA A 51 -4.07 -10.44 -6.70
CA ALA A 51 -5.38 -10.90 -6.25
C ALA A 51 -6.48 -10.31 -7.14
N ASP A 52 -7.60 -11.03 -7.24
CA ASP A 52 -8.83 -10.55 -7.88
C ASP A 52 -9.57 -9.62 -6.91
N PRO A 53 -9.58 -8.29 -7.15
CA PRO A 53 -10.24 -7.35 -6.26
C PRO A 53 -11.76 -7.48 -6.29
N GLU A 54 -12.35 -8.08 -7.34
CA GLU A 54 -13.81 -8.19 -7.50
C GLU A 54 -14.43 -9.26 -6.57
N GLN A 55 -13.64 -10.20 -6.04
CA GLN A 55 -14.16 -11.22 -5.11
C GLN A 55 -14.50 -10.69 -3.71
N ASP A 56 -13.92 -9.55 -3.32
CA ASP A 56 -13.96 -9.03 -1.94
C ASP A 56 -14.48 -7.56 -1.89
N GLY A 57 -15.32 -7.12 -2.84
CA GLY A 57 -15.70 -5.71 -3.04
C GLY A 57 -16.19 -4.96 -1.79
N GLU A 58 -17.11 -5.53 -1.01
CA GLU A 58 -17.61 -4.90 0.23
C GLU A 58 -16.51 -4.70 1.30
N ILE A 59 -15.50 -5.57 1.32
CA ILE A 59 -14.36 -5.45 2.24
C ILE A 59 -13.45 -4.31 1.79
N TRP A 60 -13.29 -4.10 0.48
CA TRP A 60 -12.48 -3.01 -0.06
C TRP A 60 -13.09 -1.64 0.20
N ASP A 61 -14.41 -1.51 0.07
CA ASP A 61 -15.14 -0.29 0.46
C ASP A 61 -14.87 0.07 1.93
N MET A 62 -14.82 -0.92 2.82
CA MET A 62 -14.46 -0.70 4.23
C MET A 62 -12.99 -0.32 4.41
N ILE A 63 -12.07 -0.92 3.65
CA ILE A 63 -10.63 -0.65 3.73
C ILE A 63 -10.32 0.81 3.33
N GLU A 64 -11.01 1.34 2.34
CA GLU A 64 -10.86 2.75 1.89
C GLU A 64 -11.27 3.77 2.97
N THR A 65 -12.05 3.36 3.98
CA THR A 65 -12.41 4.22 5.12
C THR A 65 -11.37 4.23 6.24
N LEU A 66 -10.35 3.37 6.17
CA LEU A 66 -9.31 3.27 7.20
C LEU A 66 -8.29 4.42 7.08
N PRO A 67 -7.56 4.73 8.16
CA PRO A 67 -6.41 5.61 8.05
C PRO A 67 -5.46 5.13 6.95
N HIS A 68 -4.96 6.05 6.13
CA HIS A 68 -4.16 5.75 4.94
C HIS A 68 -3.02 4.75 5.19
N PHE A 69 -2.36 4.84 6.36
CA PHE A 69 -1.32 3.88 6.72
C PHE A 69 -1.83 2.43 6.75
N THR A 70 -2.96 2.21 7.41
CA THR A 70 -3.57 0.88 7.54
C THR A 70 -4.11 0.38 6.21
N GLU A 71 -4.82 1.26 5.48
CA GLU A 71 -5.24 1.00 4.10
C GLU A 71 -4.05 0.50 3.26
N ARG A 72 -2.95 1.27 3.24
CA ARG A 72 -1.78 0.98 2.42
C ARG A 72 -1.13 -0.35 2.77
N VAL A 73 -1.02 -0.67 4.05
CA VAL A 73 -0.45 -1.96 4.50
C VAL A 73 -1.33 -3.13 4.05
N LEU A 74 -2.65 -3.00 4.14
CA LEU A 74 -3.59 -4.04 3.70
C LEU A 74 -3.53 -4.25 2.18
N TYR A 75 -3.50 -3.16 1.40
CA TYR A 75 -3.32 -3.23 -0.06
C TYR A 75 -2.03 -3.95 -0.45
N LEU A 76 -0.89 -3.54 0.12
CA LEU A 76 0.41 -4.13 -0.19
C LEU A 76 0.48 -5.62 0.21
N HIS A 77 -0.13 -6.00 1.32
CA HIS A 77 -0.15 -7.39 1.75
C HIS A 77 -1.09 -8.24 0.89
N ARG A 78 -2.33 -7.79 0.70
CA ARG A 78 -3.40 -8.61 0.12
C ARG A 78 -3.40 -8.60 -1.41
N LEU A 79 -3.23 -7.43 -2.04
CA LEU A 79 -3.23 -7.32 -3.51
C LEU A 79 -1.86 -7.55 -4.12
N ASN A 80 -0.78 -7.19 -3.41
CA ASN A 80 0.58 -7.33 -3.94
C ASN A 80 1.36 -8.51 -3.32
N GLY A 81 0.82 -9.19 -2.31
CA GLY A 81 1.43 -10.40 -1.73
C GLY A 81 2.69 -10.13 -0.90
N LEU A 82 2.90 -8.89 -0.44
CA LEU A 82 4.10 -8.54 0.33
C LEU A 82 3.98 -9.02 1.77
N THR A 83 5.07 -9.57 2.30
CA THR A 83 5.20 -9.83 3.74
C THR A 83 5.31 -8.52 4.53
N ILE A 84 4.93 -8.56 5.82
CA ILE A 84 5.09 -7.40 6.71
C ILE A 84 6.52 -6.85 6.72
N SER A 85 7.54 -7.71 6.61
CA SER A 85 8.94 -7.26 6.55
C SER A 85 9.25 -6.48 5.26
N GLN A 86 8.70 -6.89 4.11
CA GLN A 86 8.84 -6.17 2.85
C GLN A 86 8.08 -4.83 2.88
N ILE A 87 6.89 -4.82 3.48
CA ILE A 87 6.09 -3.61 3.67
C ILE A 87 6.82 -2.62 4.57
N ALA A 88 7.37 -3.07 5.69
CA ALA A 88 8.17 -2.23 6.58
C ALA A 88 9.32 -1.56 5.83
N ARG A 89 10.09 -2.34 5.04
CA ARG A 89 11.16 -1.80 4.18
C ARG A 89 10.64 -0.73 3.22
N ARG A 90 9.50 -0.98 2.57
CA ARG A 90 8.87 -0.03 1.64
C ARG A 90 8.44 1.26 2.28
N LEU A 91 7.86 1.18 3.47
CA LEU A 91 7.37 2.35 4.20
C LEU A 91 8.49 3.06 4.98
N GLY A 92 9.75 2.62 4.88
CA GLY A 92 10.86 3.21 5.63
C GLY A 92 10.77 2.99 7.14
N LEU A 93 10.08 1.92 7.56
CA LEU A 93 9.84 1.56 8.95
C LEU A 93 10.49 0.22 9.27
N ASN A 94 10.60 -0.09 10.55
CA ASN A 94 10.88 -1.44 11.02
C ASN A 94 9.58 -2.24 11.27
N ARG A 95 9.70 -3.56 11.36
CA ARG A 95 8.56 -4.47 11.54
C ARG A 95 7.73 -4.17 12.80
N LYS A 96 8.39 -3.75 13.89
CA LYS A 96 7.73 -3.45 15.15
C LYS A 96 6.88 -2.18 15.02
N GLU A 97 7.40 -1.13 14.38
CA GLU A 97 6.67 0.12 14.11
C GLU A 97 5.41 -0.13 13.27
N VAL A 98 5.51 -0.97 12.24
CA VAL A 98 4.33 -1.35 11.44
C VAL A 98 3.29 -2.06 12.29
N ALA A 99 3.70 -3.02 13.12
CA ALA A 99 2.78 -3.76 13.98
C ALA A 99 2.13 -2.87 15.05
N GLU A 100 2.88 -1.95 15.66
CA GLU A 100 2.38 -1.01 16.65
C GLU A 100 1.35 -0.04 16.06
N ARG A 101 1.64 0.53 14.87
CA ARG A 101 0.69 1.42 14.18
C ARG A 101 -0.57 0.70 13.73
N LEU A 102 -0.45 -0.49 13.14
CA LEU A 102 -1.61 -1.32 12.80
C LEU A 102 -2.46 -1.64 14.04
N SER A 103 -1.83 -1.95 15.17
CA SER A 103 -2.55 -2.24 16.40
C SER A 103 -3.30 -1.02 16.93
N LEU A 104 -2.73 0.19 16.81
CA LEU A 104 -3.37 1.44 17.21
C LEU A 104 -4.60 1.70 16.33
N ASP A 105 -4.44 1.61 15.01
CA ASP A 105 -5.50 1.89 14.07
C ASP A 105 -6.67 0.89 14.20
N LEU A 106 -6.38 -0.39 14.44
CA LEU A 106 -7.40 -1.41 14.70
C LEU A 106 -8.16 -1.17 16.01
N GLN A 107 -7.53 -0.59 17.03
CA GLN A 107 -8.22 -0.20 18.26
C GLN A 107 -9.18 0.97 18.01
N LEU A 108 -8.82 1.92 17.16
CA LEU A 108 -9.69 3.03 16.77
C LEU A 108 -10.95 2.53 16.04
N VAL A 109 -10.80 1.56 15.13
CA VAL A 109 -11.93 0.94 14.41
C VAL A 109 -12.85 0.17 15.36
N ARG A 110 -12.29 -0.56 16.34
CA ARG A 110 -13.07 -1.35 17.31
C ARG A 110 -13.74 -0.49 18.40
N GLY A 111 -13.22 0.71 18.64
CA GLY A 111 -13.75 1.67 19.61
C GLY A 111 -14.70 2.70 19.00
N ALA A 112 -14.90 2.69 17.68
CA ALA A 112 -15.90 3.50 17.01
C ALA A 112 -17.31 3.01 17.40
N PRO A 113 -18.22 3.90 17.84
CA PRO A 113 -19.55 3.54 18.34
C PRO A 113 -20.48 2.96 17.28
#